data_AF-A0A3S0DNQ4-F1
#
_entry.id   AF-A0A3S0DNQ4-F1
#
_cell.length_a   1.000
_cell.length_b   1.000
_cell.length_c   1.000
_cell.angle_alpha   90.00
_cell.angle_beta   90.00
_cell.angle_gamma   90.00
#
_symmetry.space_group_name_H-M   'P 1'
#
loop_
_entity.id
_entity.type
_entity.pdbx_description
1 polymer ?
#
loop_
_entity_poly.entity_id
_entity_poly.type
_entity_poly.pdbx_seq_one_letter_code
_entity_poly.pdbx_strand_id
1 'polypeptide(L)' 'MTTINTLHSLFLKYPVVSTDTRKIAPNSIFFALRGENFDANTFTKEALEKGAKYVVIDNKDYFIDERTLL' A
#
# COMPACT_ATOMS: atom_id res chain seq x y z
N MET A 1 13.27 2.76 5.19
CA MET A 1 12.46 2.52 6.40
C MET A 1 11.58 3.74 6.58
N THR A 2 10.28 3.54 6.41
CA THR A 2 9.26 4.58 6.41
C THR A 2 8.97 4.97 7.85
N THR A 3 9.02 6.28 8.15
CA THR A 3 8.65 6.77 9.48
C THR A 3 7.15 7.05 9.53
N ILE A 4 6.57 7.04 10.75
CA ILE A 4 5.16 7.42 10.97
C ILE A 4 4.90 8.84 10.43
N ASN A 5 5.84 9.77 10.62
CA ASN A 5 5.72 11.14 10.09
C ASN A 5 5.64 11.15 8.56
N THR A 6 6.49 10.37 7.88
CA THR A 6 6.45 10.25 6.41
C THR A 6 5.12 9.68 5.94
N LEU A 7 4.66 8.59 6.55
CA LEU A 7 3.37 7.97 6.20
C LEU A 7 2.21 8.93 6.44
N HIS A 8 2.22 9.66 7.56
CA HIS A 8 1.22 10.67 7.88
C HIS A 8 1.21 11.81 6.85
N SER A 9 2.38 12.33 6.44
CA SER A 9 2.45 13.34 5.38
C SER A 9 1.92 12.83 4.04
N LEU A 10 2.17 11.56 3.70
CA LEU A 10 1.61 10.94 2.50
C LEU A 10 0.10 10.79 2.60
N PHE A 11 -0.42 10.36 3.75
CA PHE A 11 -1.87 10.28 4.02
C PHE A 11 -2.55 11.66 3.90
N LEU A 12 -1.96 12.73 4.44
CA LEU A 12 -2.51 14.08 4.29
C LEU A 12 -2.58 14.53 2.82
N LYS A 13 -1.67 14.06 1.96
CA LYS A 13 -1.68 14.34 0.52
C LYS A 13 -2.61 13.41 -0.27
N TYR A 14 -2.77 12.19 0.22
CA TYR A 14 -3.54 11.10 -0.40
C TYR A 14 -4.45 10.46 0.65
N PRO A 15 -5.55 11.13 1.06
CA PRO A 15 -6.33 10.74 2.23
C PRO A 15 -7.24 9.53 2.00
N VAL A 16 -7.29 9.01 0.77
CA VAL A 16 -8.09 7.84 0.44
C VAL A 16 -7.26 6.59 0.70
N VAL A 17 -7.80 5.68 1.51
CA VAL A 17 -7.15 4.42 1.85
C VAL A 17 -7.96 3.24 1.32
N SER A 18 -7.28 2.16 0.98
CA SER A 18 -7.90 0.89 0.63
C SER A 18 -7.16 -0.27 1.26
N THR A 19 -7.87 -1.33 1.61
CA THR A 19 -7.31 -2.62 2.04
C THR A 19 -7.77 -3.76 1.12
N ASP A 20 -8.53 -3.44 0.07
CA ASP A 20 -9.10 -4.39 -0.88
C ASP A 20 -8.73 -3.95 -2.32
N THR A 21 -7.92 -4.75 -3.02
CA THR A 21 -7.49 -4.43 -4.38
C THR A 21 -8.63 -4.44 -5.40
N ARG A 22 -9.81 -4.99 -5.05
CA ARG A 22 -11.00 -4.91 -5.88
C ARG A 22 -11.66 -3.53 -5.85
N LYS A 23 -11.26 -2.67 -4.91
CA LYS A 23 -11.85 -1.33 -4.67
C LYS A 23 -10.81 -0.22 -4.66
N ILE A 24 -9.69 -0.39 -5.39
CA ILE A 24 -8.67 0.65 -5.49
C ILE A 24 -9.27 1.90 -6.15
N ALA A 25 -9.17 3.01 -5.44
CA ALA A 25 -9.44 4.32 -5.99
C ALA A 25 -8.12 4.92 -6.52
N PRO A 26 -8.15 5.69 -7.63
CA PRO A 26 -6.98 6.42 -8.09
C PRO A 26 -6.41 7.31 -6.99
N ASN A 27 -5.09 7.35 -6.88
CA ASN A 27 -4.34 8.09 -5.88
C ASN A 27 -4.58 7.67 -4.42
N SER A 28 -5.10 6.46 -4.18
CA SER A 28 -5.27 5.93 -2.82
C SER A 28 -3.97 5.32 -2.26
N ILE A 29 -3.93 5.13 -0.95
CA ILE A 29 -2.90 4.35 -0.26
C ILE A 29 -3.49 2.96 0.02
N PHE A 30 -2.88 1.92 -0.53
CA PHE A 30 -3.28 0.54 -0.24
C PHE A 30 -2.48 0.00 0.96
N PHE A 31 -3.17 -0.56 1.95
CA PHE A 31 -2.53 -1.22 3.08
C PHE A 31 -2.60 -2.74 2.89
N ALA A 32 -1.45 -3.36 2.65
CA ALA A 32 -1.32 -4.79 2.46
C ALA A 32 -1.35 -5.53 3.81
N LEU A 33 -2.56 -5.69 4.37
CA LEU A 33 -2.77 -6.41 5.62
C LEU A 33 -2.57 -7.92 5.45
N ARG A 34 -1.85 -8.53 6.40
CA ARG A 34 -1.67 -9.98 6.48
C ARG A 34 -2.43 -10.55 7.67
N GLY A 35 -3.19 -11.61 7.43
CA GLY A 35 -3.83 -12.45 8.44
C GLY A 35 -3.31 -13.88 8.37
N GLU A 36 -3.88 -14.78 9.18
CA GLU A 36 -3.41 -16.17 9.28
C GLU A 36 -3.51 -16.95 7.97
N ASN A 37 -4.55 -16.69 7.17
CA ASN A 37 -4.85 -17.41 5.92
C ASN A 37 -4.68 -16.55 4.66
N PHE A 38 -4.22 -15.31 4.80
CA PHE A 38 -4.20 -14.35 3.69
C PHE A 38 -3.07 -13.36 3.82
N ASP A 39 -2.32 -13.16 2.75
CA ASP A 39 -1.23 -12.18 2.67
C ASP A 39 -1.52 -11.18 1.55
N ALA A 40 -1.97 -9.98 1.93
CA ALA A 40 -2.28 -8.95 0.94
C ALA A 40 -1.02 -8.38 0.26
N ASN A 41 0.19 -8.63 0.78
CA ASN A 41 1.42 -8.17 0.15
C ASN A 41 1.59 -8.78 -1.25
N THR A 42 1.01 -9.96 -1.49
CA THR A 42 0.95 -10.62 -2.81
C THR A 42 0.26 -9.77 -3.88
N PHE A 43 -0.63 -8.84 -3.49
CA PHE A 43 -1.34 -7.95 -4.41
C PHE A 43 -0.71 -6.57 -4.56
N THR A 44 0.52 -6.36 -4.06
CA THR A 44 1.21 -5.05 -4.13
C THR A 44 1.31 -4.53 -5.56
N LYS A 45 1.71 -5.38 -6.50
CA LYS A 45 1.81 -5.02 -7.92
C LYS A 45 0.44 -4.65 -8.50
N GLU A 46 -0.58 -5.45 -8.23
CA GLU A 46 -1.95 -5.23 -8.69
C GLU A 46 -2.52 -3.90 -8.16
N ALA A 47 -2.26 -3.58 -6.89
CA ALA A 47 -2.72 -2.33 -6.28
C ALA A 47 -2.13 -1.10 -7.00
N LEU A 48 -0.83 -1.13 -7.33
CA LEU A 48 -0.16 -0.08 -8.08
C LEU A 48 -0.73 0.05 -9.49
N GLU A 49 -0.91 -1.08 -10.20
CA GLU A 49 -1.47 -1.10 -11.56
C GLU A 49 -2.91 -0.56 -11.61
N LYS A 50 -3.69 -0.78 -10.54
CA LYS A 50 -5.06 -0.26 -10.41
C LYS A 50 -5.13 1.21 -9.97
N GLY A 51 -3.99 1.86 -9.72
CA GLY A 51 -3.92 3.30 -9.46
C GLY A 51 -3.73 3.68 -8.00
N ALA A 52 -3.37 2.74 -7.11
CA ALA A 52 -2.86 3.12 -5.80
C ALA A 52 -1.59 3.94 -5.97
N LYS A 53 -1.48 5.05 -5.24
CA LYS A 53 -0.29 5.91 -5.26
C LYS A 53 0.85 5.28 -4.48
N TYR A 54 0.51 4.69 -3.34
CA TYR A 54 1.45 4.02 -2.45
C TYR A 54 0.84 2.71 -1.93
N VAL A 55 1.71 1.77 -1.60
CA VAL A 55 1.34 0.50 -0.98
C VAL A 55 2.16 0.32 0.29
N VAL A 56 1.50 0.18 1.44
CA VAL A 56 2.14 -0.13 2.71
C VAL A 56 2.27 -1.64 2.83
N ILE A 57 3.49 -2.14 2.99
CA ILE A 57 3.85 -3.56 3.06
C ILE A 57 4.60 -3.86 4.36
N ASP A 58 4.47 -5.08 4.87
CA ASP A 58 5.23 -5.57 6.03
C ASP A 58 6.26 -6.67 5.66
N ASN A 59 6.27 -7.09 4.39
CA ASN A 59 7.24 -8.06 3.87
C ASN A 59 8.07 -7.46 2.70
N LYS A 60 9.39 -7.43 2.89
CA LYS A 60 10.38 -6.90 1.92
C LYS A 60 10.39 -7.63 0.57
N ASP A 61 9.95 -8.88 0.53
CA ASP A 61 9.91 -9.68 -0.71
C ASP A 61 8.96 -9.08 -1.75
N TYR A 62 8.02 -8.21 -1.33
CA TYR A 62 7.07 -7.52 -2.20
C TYR A 62 7.44 -6.05 -2.45
N PHE A 63 8.65 -5.63 -2.09
CA PHE A 63 9.16 -4.32 -2.47
C PHE A 63 9.33 -4.25 -3.99
N ILE A 64 8.78 -3.22 -4.61
CA ILE A 64 8.87 -3.01 -6.07
C ILE A 64 9.73 -1.78 -6.36
N ASP A 65 9.34 -0.64 -5.81
CA ASP A 65 10.00 0.65 -5.98
C ASP A 65 9.61 1.62 -4.84
N GLU A 66 9.93 2.91 -4.98
CA GLU A 66 9.65 3.95 -3.99
C GLU A 66 8.16 4.15 -3.64
N ARG A 67 7.24 3.55 -4.41
CA ARG A 67 5.80 3.53 -4.10
C ARG A 67 5.43 2.46 -3.08
N THR A 68 6.33 1.53 -2.77
CA THR A 68 6.15 0.51 -1.72
C THR A 68 6.81 0.97 -0.42
N LEU A 69 6.01 1.11 0.63
CA LEU A 69 6.40 1.67 1.93
C LEU A 69 6.56 0.54 2.94
N LEU A 70 7.78 0.39 3.46
CA LEU A 70 8.17 -0.58 4.48
C LEU A 70 8.67 0.10 5.75
#